data_AF-A0A970ISJ1-F1
#
_entry.id   AF-A0A970ISJ1-F1
#
_cell.length_a   1.000
_cell.length_b   1.000
_cell.length_c   1.000
_cell.angle_alpha   90.00
_cell.angle_beta   90.00
_cell.angle_gamma   90.00
#
_symmetry.space_group_name_H-M   'P 1'
#
loop_
_entity.id
_entity.type
_entity.pdbx_description
1 polymer ?
#
loop_
_entity_poly.entity_id
_entity_poly.type
_entity_poly.pdbx_seq_one_letter_code
_entity_poly.pdbx_strand_id
1 'polypeptide(L)'
;MSQKEELNELLNKILDPKTCIGCGQRKGYTDRNYAGFDVISEGNYPFPQRITPLAIPGVKSKGDYLCFKCVNSFKVNCRVHGIVKDDNFNGARPPRCFKCEAQLNKINKGELPDGFWCLIPLSQIAIGSKTLNNEGILACSDDGEAHIINKGVLLSSTKHFTPQVATANNNVILKLTSFSHKIQSCFIELKNKELLNKGHGPWVNLWNHEIRKKLNLNDQFPSEIVICDIELTKAANGTFDIVREKYPISLLTIENGNFKIYPKIPLPGLKGLTRWHFSSAMQTLQLAINLEGVPHTITLSECFNCAGFGSLHDMSKKMPEYLETSDQDIFNLEGKAVCEVKHFPKYERFKCLFELNSKTKSISATSIPKEKQLTFDLCFSHKQN
;
A
#
# COMPACT_ATOMS: atom_id res chain seq x y z
N MET A 1 -32.82 68.42 -19.24
CA MET A 1 -31.51 67.81 -19.52
C MET A 1 -31.37 67.62 -21.01
N SER A 2 -30.28 68.09 -21.60
CA SER A 2 -30.01 67.86 -23.03
C SER A 2 -29.57 66.41 -23.26
N GLN A 3 -29.82 65.86 -24.45
CA GLN A 3 -29.33 64.52 -24.84
C GLN A 3 -27.80 64.38 -24.68
N LYS A 4 -27.06 65.50 -24.70
CA LYS A 4 -25.62 65.56 -24.46
C LYS A 4 -25.25 65.42 -22.97
N GLU A 5 -26.13 65.87 -22.07
CA GLU A 5 -25.99 65.67 -20.63
C GLU A 5 -26.34 64.23 -20.24
N GLU A 6 -27.41 63.65 -20.81
CA GLU A 6 -27.72 62.22 -20.63
C GLU A 6 -26.63 61.30 -21.21
N LEU A 7 -26.09 61.64 -22.39
CA LEU A 7 -24.99 60.89 -22.99
C LEU A 7 -23.69 61.04 -22.17
N ASN A 8 -23.39 62.23 -21.62
CA ASN A 8 -22.25 62.41 -20.73
C ASN A 8 -22.44 61.74 -19.36
N GLU A 9 -23.67 61.62 -18.86
CA GLU A 9 -24.00 60.89 -17.64
C GLU A 9 -23.96 59.36 -17.88
N LEU A 10 -24.34 58.89 -19.07
CA LEU A 10 -24.16 57.52 -19.55
C LEU A 10 -22.69 57.18 -19.86
N LEU A 11 -21.92 58.12 -20.42
CA LEU A 11 -20.48 57.98 -20.66
C LEU A 11 -19.67 58.10 -19.36
N ASN A 12 -20.12 58.86 -18.36
CA ASN A 12 -19.53 58.83 -17.01
C ASN A 12 -19.98 57.62 -16.19
N LYS A 13 -21.01 56.88 -16.64
CA LYS A 13 -21.30 55.50 -16.26
C LYS A 13 -20.47 54.47 -17.03
N ILE A 14 -19.50 54.89 -17.86
CA ILE A 14 -18.31 54.08 -18.11
C ILE A 14 -17.61 54.00 -16.76
N LEU A 15 -17.83 52.88 -16.05
CA LEU A 15 -17.26 52.54 -14.75
C LEU A 15 -15.91 53.25 -14.54
N ASP A 16 -15.86 54.30 -13.70
CA ASP A 16 -14.57 54.88 -13.29
C ASP A 16 -13.74 53.69 -12.79
N PRO A 17 -12.56 53.38 -13.38
CA PRO A 17 -11.74 52.24 -12.99
C PRO A 17 -11.27 52.34 -11.52
N LYS A 18 -11.57 53.46 -10.86
CA LYS A 18 -11.38 53.68 -9.43
C LYS A 18 -12.66 53.49 -8.61
N THR A 19 -13.79 53.07 -9.14
CA THR A 19 -15.00 52.78 -8.35
C THR A 19 -15.22 51.29 -8.17
N CYS A 20 -15.60 50.91 -6.95
CA CYS A 20 -15.82 49.52 -6.58
C CYS A 20 -17.05 48.99 -7.32
N ILE A 21 -16.86 47.95 -8.14
CA ILE A 21 -17.94 47.32 -8.91
C ILE A 21 -19.06 46.71 -8.03
N GLY A 22 -18.82 46.50 -6.73
CA GLY A 22 -19.80 45.93 -5.80
C GLY A 22 -20.59 46.95 -4.97
N CYS A 23 -19.97 48.07 -4.56
CA CYS A 23 -20.61 49.04 -3.66
C CYS A 23 -20.52 50.51 -4.12
N GLY A 24 -19.92 50.77 -5.28
CA GLY A 24 -19.76 52.12 -5.82
C GLY A 24 -18.76 53.02 -5.08
N GLN A 25 -18.12 52.53 -4.00
CA GLN A 25 -17.12 53.32 -3.27
C GLN A 25 -15.84 53.52 -4.10
N ARG A 26 -15.30 54.74 -4.07
CA ARG A 26 -14.07 55.09 -4.76
C ARG A 26 -12.85 54.49 -4.07
N LYS A 27 -11.89 54.02 -4.85
CA LYS A 27 -10.61 53.44 -4.47
C LYS A 27 -9.74 54.49 -3.81
N GLY A 28 -9.39 54.27 -2.55
CA GLY A 28 -8.37 55.02 -1.84
C GLY A 28 -6.96 54.71 -2.35
N TYR A 29 -5.99 55.57 -2.04
CA TYR A 29 -4.61 55.44 -2.49
C TYR A 29 -3.93 54.12 -2.04
N THR A 30 -4.32 53.59 -0.88
CA THR A 30 -3.77 52.36 -0.29
C THR A 30 -4.62 51.12 -0.53
N ASP A 31 -5.74 51.25 -1.26
CA ASP A 31 -6.69 50.15 -1.41
C ASP A 31 -6.19 49.09 -2.39
N ARG A 32 -6.20 47.83 -1.92
CA ARG A 32 -5.93 46.67 -2.77
C ARG A 32 -7.12 46.40 -3.70
N ASN A 33 -6.82 46.02 -4.94
CA ASN A 33 -7.82 45.61 -5.91
C ASN A 33 -8.02 44.10 -5.90
N TYR A 34 -9.25 43.66 -5.64
CA TYR A 34 -9.64 42.24 -5.61
C TYR A 34 -10.41 41.79 -6.86
N ALA A 35 -10.57 42.64 -7.88
CA ALA A 35 -11.31 42.29 -9.09
C ALA A 35 -10.62 41.15 -9.86
N GLY A 36 -11.39 40.13 -10.26
CA GLY A 36 -10.90 38.98 -11.01
C GLY A 36 -9.86 38.13 -10.25
N PHE A 37 -9.89 38.18 -8.92
CA PHE A 37 -8.91 37.48 -8.10
C PHE A 37 -9.09 35.96 -8.19
N ASP A 38 -8.00 35.24 -8.46
CA ASP A 38 -8.02 33.78 -8.53
C ASP A 38 -8.00 33.16 -7.13
N VAL A 39 -9.13 32.54 -6.77
CA VAL A 39 -9.30 31.86 -5.49
C VAL A 39 -8.65 30.48 -5.54
N ILE A 40 -8.56 29.81 -6.70
CA ILE A 40 -8.10 28.42 -6.78
C ILE A 40 -6.66 28.38 -7.30
N SER A 41 -5.69 28.54 -6.40
CA SER A 41 -4.28 28.31 -6.75
C SER A 41 -3.62 27.28 -5.82
N GLU A 42 -2.74 26.46 -6.41
CA GLU A 42 -1.94 25.43 -5.70
C GLU A 42 -1.13 26.03 -4.53
N GLY A 43 -0.74 27.31 -4.61
CA GLY A 43 -0.02 28.00 -3.53
C GLY A 43 -0.90 28.55 -2.40
N ASN A 44 -2.22 28.56 -2.58
CA ASN A 44 -3.16 29.11 -1.60
C ASN A 44 -3.87 28.04 -0.78
N TYR A 45 -4.16 26.87 -1.36
CA TYR A 45 -4.88 25.79 -0.68
C TYR A 45 -4.11 24.47 -0.71
N PRO A 46 -4.06 23.74 0.41
CA PRO A 46 -3.54 22.37 0.47
C PRO A 46 -4.19 21.41 -0.53
N PHE A 47 -5.51 21.56 -0.74
CA PHE A 47 -6.32 20.76 -1.66
C PHE A 47 -7.22 21.67 -2.51
N PRO A 48 -6.68 22.35 -3.54
CA PRO A 48 -7.41 23.33 -4.34
C PRO A 48 -8.68 22.78 -5.00
N GLN A 49 -8.66 21.51 -5.43
CA GLN A 49 -9.78 20.79 -6.04
C GLN A 49 -10.98 20.60 -5.11
N ARG A 50 -10.78 20.68 -3.79
CA ARG A 50 -11.87 20.64 -2.80
C ARG A 50 -12.54 21.99 -2.65
N ILE A 51 -11.99 23.06 -3.20
CA ILE A 51 -12.56 24.40 -3.13
C ILE A 51 -13.55 24.56 -4.27
N THR A 52 -14.79 24.95 -3.93
CA THR A 52 -15.78 25.28 -4.94
C THR A 52 -15.28 26.45 -5.77
N PRO A 53 -15.28 26.35 -7.12
CA PRO A 53 -14.90 27.46 -7.97
C PRO A 53 -15.72 28.70 -7.65
N LEU A 54 -15.00 29.75 -7.24
CA LEU A 54 -15.57 31.04 -6.92
C LEU A 54 -14.92 32.06 -7.86
N ALA A 55 -15.68 32.51 -8.85
CA ALA A 55 -15.25 33.58 -9.73
C ALA A 55 -15.51 34.93 -9.04
N ILE A 56 -14.44 35.59 -8.61
CA ILE A 56 -14.53 36.96 -8.11
C ILE A 56 -14.77 37.89 -9.31
N PRO A 57 -15.79 38.74 -9.29
CA PRO A 57 -16.15 39.56 -10.45
C PRO A 57 -15.06 40.57 -10.83
N GLY A 58 -15.11 41.00 -12.10
CA GLY A 58 -14.22 41.99 -12.69
C GLY A 58 -12.95 41.41 -13.33
N VAL A 59 -12.26 42.24 -14.11
CA VAL A 59 -11.05 41.91 -14.85
C VAL A 59 -9.98 42.97 -14.57
N LYS A 60 -8.93 42.58 -13.85
CA LYS A 60 -7.85 43.50 -13.43
C LYS A 60 -7.21 44.26 -14.61
N SER A 61 -7.02 43.62 -15.76
CA SER A 61 -6.44 44.25 -16.96
C SER A 61 -7.34 45.29 -17.62
N LYS A 62 -8.65 45.28 -17.32
CA LYS A 62 -9.62 46.28 -17.81
C LYS A 62 -9.77 47.48 -16.86
N GLY A 63 -9.04 47.48 -15.75
CA GLY A 63 -9.11 48.54 -14.74
C GLY A 63 -10.25 48.38 -13.73
N ASP A 64 -11.00 47.28 -13.74
CA ASP A 64 -12.05 47.03 -12.76
C ASP A 64 -11.49 47.05 -11.34
N TYR A 65 -12.23 47.60 -10.39
CA TYR A 65 -11.87 47.65 -8.98
C TYR A 65 -12.91 46.96 -8.10
N LEU A 66 -12.46 46.07 -7.20
CA LEU A 66 -13.30 45.48 -6.14
C LEU A 66 -12.64 45.73 -4.79
N CYS A 67 -13.39 46.27 -3.82
CA CYS A 67 -12.89 46.62 -2.49
C CYS A 67 -12.94 45.44 -1.51
N PHE A 68 -12.21 45.57 -0.39
CA PHE A 68 -12.13 44.56 0.67
C PHE A 68 -13.50 44.18 1.27
N LYS A 69 -14.39 45.16 1.48
CA LYS A 69 -15.72 44.90 2.05
C LYS A 69 -16.56 44.02 1.12
N CYS A 70 -16.52 44.30 -0.19
CA CYS A 70 -17.28 43.55 -1.19
C CYS A 70 -16.68 42.18 -1.48
N VAL A 71 -15.35 42.02 -1.46
CA VAL A 71 -14.77 40.67 -1.64
C VAL A 71 -15.08 39.75 -0.46
N ASN A 72 -15.17 40.28 0.77
CA ASN A 72 -15.50 39.48 1.95
C ASN A 72 -16.95 39.00 2.02
N SER A 73 -17.88 39.54 1.22
CA SER A 73 -19.23 38.98 1.13
C SER A 73 -19.27 37.65 0.36
N PHE A 74 -18.23 37.34 -0.42
CA PHE A 74 -18.15 36.08 -1.13
C PHE A 74 -17.65 34.97 -0.20
N LYS A 75 -18.43 33.90 -0.11
CA LYS A 75 -18.09 32.74 0.72
C LYS A 75 -17.29 31.72 -0.08
N VAL A 76 -16.11 31.37 0.42
CA VAL A 76 -15.37 30.21 -0.07
C VAL A 76 -15.91 28.96 0.64
N ASN A 77 -16.25 27.93 -0.14
CA ASN A 77 -16.73 26.66 0.38
C ASN A 77 -15.72 25.55 0.08
N CYS A 78 -15.35 24.80 1.10
CA CYS A 78 -14.67 23.52 0.95
C CYS A 78 -15.73 22.42 0.83
N ARG A 79 -15.69 21.63 -0.24
CA ARG A 79 -16.63 20.52 -0.48
C ARG A 79 -16.64 19.48 0.64
N VAL A 80 -15.55 19.38 1.40
CA VAL A 80 -15.39 18.41 2.50
C VAL A 80 -15.70 19.03 3.87
N HIS A 81 -15.22 20.26 4.13
CA HIS A 81 -15.30 20.88 5.47
C HIS A 81 -16.37 21.96 5.60
N GLY A 82 -17.08 22.28 4.51
CA GLY A 82 -18.07 23.35 4.45
C GLY A 82 -17.46 24.74 4.29
N ILE A 83 -18.23 25.75 4.71
CA ILE A 83 -17.86 27.17 4.57
C ILE A 83 -16.57 27.45 5.35
N VAL A 84 -15.60 28.08 4.69
CA VAL A 84 -14.38 28.55 5.33
C VAL A 84 -14.73 29.82 6.12
N LYS A 85 -14.78 29.71 7.46
CA LYS A 85 -15.32 30.76 8.33
C LYS A 85 -14.28 31.72 8.91
N ASP A 86 -13.01 31.30 9.00
CA ASP A 86 -12.07 31.95 9.93
C ASP A 86 -11.07 32.93 9.29
N ASP A 87 -11.01 33.04 7.95
CA ASP A 87 -10.07 33.94 7.28
C ASP A 87 -10.76 34.89 6.30
N ASN A 88 -10.56 36.20 6.49
CA ASN A 88 -10.92 37.20 5.49
C ASN A 88 -9.96 37.16 4.30
N PHE A 89 -10.28 37.90 3.23
CA PHE A 89 -9.35 38.15 2.12
C PHE A 89 -8.18 39.08 2.56
N ASN A 90 -7.31 38.59 3.43
CA ASN A 90 -6.21 39.34 4.01
C ASN A 90 -5.02 39.38 3.03
N GLY A 91 -4.52 40.59 2.77
CA GLY A 91 -3.33 40.75 1.96
C GLY A 91 -3.46 40.22 0.52
N ALA A 92 -4.65 40.27 -0.08
CA ALA A 92 -4.95 39.67 -1.38
C ALA A 92 -4.64 38.16 -1.42
N ARG A 93 -4.99 37.45 -0.35
CA ARG A 93 -5.06 35.98 -0.32
C ARG A 93 -6.49 35.57 0.01
N PRO A 94 -7.02 34.51 -0.60
CA PRO A 94 -8.35 34.02 -0.27
C PRO A 94 -8.35 33.31 1.11
N PRO A 95 -9.52 33.16 1.75
CA PRO A 95 -9.68 32.41 3.00
C PRO A 95 -9.07 31.02 2.93
N ARG A 96 -8.26 30.57 3.88
CA ARG A 96 -7.71 29.20 3.85
C ARG A 96 -8.56 28.23 4.64
N CYS A 97 -8.71 27.01 4.14
CA CYS A 97 -9.33 25.95 4.92
C CYS A 97 -8.30 25.36 5.90
N PHE A 98 -8.27 25.83 7.16
CA PHE A 98 -7.37 25.33 8.20
C PHE A 98 -7.51 23.82 8.45
N LYS A 99 -8.70 23.25 8.25
CA LYS A 99 -8.90 21.80 8.34
C LYS A 99 -8.18 21.04 7.23
N CYS A 100 -8.19 21.55 5.99
CA CYS A 100 -7.37 20.99 4.91
C CYS A 100 -5.88 21.10 5.22
N GLU A 101 -5.43 22.20 5.84
CA GLU A 101 -4.02 22.39 6.22
C GLU A 101 -3.60 21.43 7.33
N ALA A 102 -4.45 21.27 8.36
CA ALA A 102 -4.27 20.27 9.40
C ALA A 102 -4.24 18.85 8.82
N GLN A 103 -5.12 18.52 7.87
CA GLN A 103 -5.12 17.21 7.19
C GLN A 103 -3.81 16.97 6.42
N LEU A 104 -3.34 17.94 5.62
CA LEU A 104 -2.07 17.81 4.89
C LEU A 104 -0.89 17.60 5.86
N ASN A 105 -0.87 18.34 6.97
CA ASN A 105 0.13 18.18 8.01
C ASN A 105 0.10 16.80 8.67
N LYS A 106 -1.09 16.25 8.93
CA LYS A 106 -1.27 14.88 9.44
C LYS A 106 -0.75 13.85 8.44
N ILE A 107 -1.11 13.98 7.16
CA ILE A 107 -0.61 13.09 6.09
C ILE A 107 0.92 13.14 6.03
N ASN A 108 1.52 14.32 6.08
CA ASN A 108 2.97 14.48 6.08
C ASN A 108 3.66 13.81 7.29
N LYS A 109 2.95 13.68 8.41
CA LYS A 109 3.40 12.94 9.61
C LYS A 109 3.10 11.44 9.53
N GLY A 110 2.47 10.97 8.45
CA GLY A 110 2.06 9.58 8.28
C GLY A 110 0.77 9.23 9.02
N GLU A 111 -0.05 10.18 9.44
CA GLU A 111 -1.31 9.89 10.14
C GLU A 111 -2.49 9.88 9.16
N LEU A 112 -3.38 8.88 9.26
CA LEU A 112 -4.62 8.82 8.47
C LEU A 112 -5.64 9.86 8.98
N PRO A 113 -5.91 10.95 8.23
CA PRO A 113 -6.86 11.97 8.67
C PRO A 113 -8.31 11.62 8.27
N ASP A 114 -9.28 12.19 8.98
CA ASP A 114 -10.70 12.12 8.58
C ASP A 114 -10.90 12.54 7.11
N GLY A 115 -11.78 11.85 6.39
CA GLY A 115 -12.02 12.09 4.96
C GLY A 115 -11.06 11.36 4.02
N PHE A 116 -10.13 10.57 4.57
CA PHE A 116 -9.26 9.66 3.83
C PHE A 116 -9.39 8.25 4.38
N TRP A 117 -9.45 7.27 3.49
CA TRP A 117 -9.56 5.86 3.85
C TRP A 117 -8.24 5.11 3.73
N CYS A 118 -7.24 5.65 3.02
CA CYS A 118 -5.89 5.09 3.05
C CYS A 118 -4.78 6.12 2.76
N LEU A 119 -3.58 5.79 3.28
CA LEU A 119 -2.31 6.44 2.98
C LEU A 119 -1.30 5.39 2.54
N ILE A 120 -0.61 5.70 1.45
CA ILE A 120 0.26 4.75 0.76
C ILE A 120 1.60 5.44 0.52
N PRO A 121 2.66 5.00 1.20
CA PRO A 121 3.97 5.59 1.04
C PRO A 121 4.56 5.12 -0.30
N LEU A 122 5.11 6.05 -1.06
CA LEU A 122 5.61 5.83 -2.41
C LEU A 122 7.13 5.73 -2.40
N SER A 123 7.67 4.67 -3.00
CA SER A 123 9.13 4.54 -3.19
C SER A 123 9.63 5.49 -4.28
N GLN A 124 8.79 5.78 -5.27
CA GLN A 124 9.16 6.60 -6.41
C GLN A 124 7.95 7.35 -7.00
N ILE A 125 8.18 8.59 -7.45
CA ILE A 125 7.25 9.38 -8.27
C ILE A 125 7.98 9.80 -9.55
N ALA A 126 7.47 9.39 -10.71
CA ALA A 126 7.95 9.81 -12.02
C ALA A 126 7.16 11.02 -12.54
N ILE A 127 7.88 12.12 -12.82
CA ILE A 127 7.37 13.42 -13.25
C ILE A 127 8.11 13.84 -14.51
N GLY A 128 7.50 13.67 -15.68
CA GLY A 128 8.19 13.89 -16.96
C GLY A 128 9.45 13.03 -17.06
N SER A 129 10.61 13.65 -17.29
CA SER A 129 11.91 12.96 -17.30
C SER A 129 12.56 12.83 -15.92
N LYS A 130 11.94 13.37 -14.87
CA LYS A 130 12.49 13.38 -13.51
C LYS A 130 11.86 12.29 -12.65
N THR A 131 12.65 11.83 -11.69
CA THR A 131 12.24 10.85 -10.70
C THR A 131 12.50 11.41 -9.30
N LEU A 132 11.49 11.36 -8.44
CA LEU A 132 11.59 11.69 -7.02
C LEU A 132 11.52 10.39 -6.21
N ASN A 133 12.49 10.15 -5.32
CA ASN A 133 12.62 8.89 -4.57
C ASN A 133 12.27 9.08 -3.09
N ASN A 134 11.66 8.06 -2.49
CA ASN A 134 11.52 7.83 -1.04
C ASN A 134 10.85 8.92 -0.18
N GLU A 135 10.05 9.82 -0.78
CA GLU A 135 9.50 10.98 -0.06
C GLU A 135 8.06 11.33 -0.51
N GLY A 136 7.39 10.40 -1.18
CA GLY A 136 6.02 10.56 -1.69
C GLY A 136 4.98 9.85 -0.83
N ILE A 137 3.78 10.42 -0.76
CA ILE A 137 2.59 9.76 -0.20
C ILE A 137 1.46 9.87 -1.22
N LEU A 138 0.79 8.76 -1.45
CA LEU A 138 -0.51 8.73 -2.10
C LEU A 138 -1.58 8.62 -1.02
N ALA A 139 -2.46 9.60 -0.94
CA ALA A 139 -3.58 9.61 -0.01
C ALA A 139 -4.89 9.47 -0.80
N CYS A 140 -5.73 8.51 -0.45
CA CYS A 140 -7.02 8.32 -1.11
C CYS A 140 -8.16 8.82 -0.21
N SER A 141 -8.94 9.76 -0.73
CA SER A 141 -10.09 10.35 -0.06
C SER A 141 -11.34 9.48 -0.19
N ASP A 142 -12.29 9.68 0.71
CA ASP A 142 -13.56 8.93 0.77
C ASP A 142 -14.43 9.14 -0.49
N ASP A 143 -14.22 10.23 -1.22
CA ASP A 143 -14.90 10.49 -2.50
C ASP A 143 -14.19 9.86 -3.72
N GLY A 144 -13.21 8.99 -3.48
CA GLY A 144 -12.49 8.21 -4.49
C GLY A 144 -11.38 8.98 -5.22
N GLU A 145 -10.96 10.13 -4.71
CA GLU A 145 -9.86 10.91 -5.29
C GLU A 145 -8.51 10.48 -4.71
N ALA A 146 -7.49 10.40 -5.57
CA ALA A 146 -6.14 10.05 -5.19
C ALA A 146 -5.26 11.30 -5.23
N HIS A 147 -4.64 11.62 -4.10
CA HIS A 147 -3.82 12.80 -3.88
C HIS A 147 -2.36 12.40 -3.76
N ILE A 148 -1.52 12.89 -4.67
CA ILE A 148 -0.08 12.61 -4.66
C ILE A 148 0.62 13.78 -4.01
N ILE A 149 1.24 13.54 -2.86
CA ILE A 149 1.88 14.54 -2.01
C ILE A 149 3.37 14.20 -1.90
N ASN A 150 4.22 15.22 -1.97
CA ASN A 150 5.65 15.09 -1.73
C ASN A 150 6.13 16.25 -0.87
N LYS A 151 6.85 15.97 0.23
CA LYS A 151 7.38 16.98 1.16
C LYS A 151 6.34 18.03 1.60
N GLY A 152 5.13 17.56 1.92
CA GLY A 152 4.03 18.45 2.32
C GLY A 152 3.48 19.34 1.21
N VAL A 153 3.75 19.02 -0.06
CA VAL A 153 3.19 19.73 -1.23
C VAL A 153 2.33 18.78 -2.05
N LEU A 154 1.09 19.18 -2.35
CA LEU A 154 0.22 18.45 -3.28
C LEU A 154 0.75 18.62 -4.72
N LEU A 155 1.16 17.51 -5.34
CA LEU A 155 1.66 17.50 -6.71
C LEU A 155 0.56 17.25 -7.75
N SER A 156 -0.42 16.41 -7.42
CA SER A 156 -1.53 16.06 -8.30
C SER A 156 -2.70 15.48 -7.51
N SER A 157 -3.89 15.61 -8.09
CA SER A 157 -5.14 15.04 -7.59
C SER A 157 -5.93 14.48 -8.75
N THR A 158 -6.34 13.22 -8.69
CA THR A 158 -7.08 12.57 -9.78
C THR A 158 -7.99 11.46 -9.29
N LYS A 159 -9.15 11.30 -9.94
CA LYS A 159 -10.00 10.10 -9.81
C LYS A 159 -9.63 9.01 -10.83
N HIS A 160 -8.81 9.36 -11.82
CA HIS A 160 -8.43 8.47 -12.92
C HIS A 160 -6.98 8.06 -12.76
N PHE A 161 -6.79 6.85 -12.26
CA PHE A 161 -5.51 6.17 -12.20
C PHE A 161 -5.68 4.72 -12.60
N THR A 162 -4.65 4.13 -13.17
CA THR A 162 -4.64 2.70 -13.52
C THR A 162 -3.65 2.00 -12.60
N PRO A 163 -4.15 1.19 -11.65
CA PRO A 163 -3.29 0.33 -10.84
C PRO A 163 -2.71 -0.78 -11.72
N GLN A 164 -1.46 -1.15 -11.47
CA GLN A 164 -0.75 -2.21 -12.18
C GLN A 164 0.17 -2.95 -11.20
N VAL A 165 0.31 -4.25 -11.39
CA VAL A 165 1.28 -5.09 -10.67
C VAL A 165 2.37 -5.51 -11.64
N ALA A 166 3.62 -5.26 -11.30
CA ALA A 166 4.78 -5.54 -12.13
C ALA A 166 5.95 -6.10 -11.32
N THR A 167 7.00 -6.53 -12.01
CA THR A 167 8.27 -6.96 -11.41
C THR A 167 9.41 -6.06 -11.89
N ALA A 168 10.24 -5.58 -10.99
CA ALA A 168 11.53 -4.98 -11.34
C ALA A 168 12.58 -5.32 -10.28
N ASN A 169 13.83 -5.56 -10.72
CA ASN A 169 14.95 -5.90 -9.85
C ASN A 169 14.64 -7.00 -8.84
N ASN A 170 13.99 -8.09 -9.29
CA ASN A 170 13.57 -9.22 -8.47
C ASN A 170 12.59 -8.87 -7.32
N ASN A 171 11.85 -7.77 -7.43
CA ASN A 171 10.79 -7.42 -6.49
C ASN A 171 9.47 -7.18 -7.21
N VAL A 172 8.38 -7.52 -6.54
CA VAL A 172 7.05 -7.07 -6.95
C VAL A 172 6.92 -5.59 -6.65
N ILE A 173 6.42 -4.84 -7.63
CA ILE A 173 6.16 -3.41 -7.55
C ILE A 173 4.69 -3.17 -7.85
N LEU A 174 4.06 -2.38 -7.00
CA LEU A 174 2.73 -1.85 -7.26
C LEU A 174 2.88 -0.48 -7.88
N LYS A 175 2.35 -0.33 -9.09
CA LYS A 175 2.46 0.87 -9.90
C LYS A 175 1.09 1.51 -10.06
N LEU A 176 1.04 2.83 -10.05
CA LEU A 176 -0.11 3.62 -10.43
C LEU A 176 0.29 4.55 -11.56
N THR A 177 -0.37 4.44 -12.70
CA THR A 177 -0.22 5.42 -13.80
C THR A 177 -1.35 6.41 -13.73
N SER A 178 -1.01 7.69 -13.61
CA SER A 178 -1.98 8.80 -13.65
C SER A 178 -1.99 9.39 -15.04
N PHE A 179 -3.18 9.71 -15.57
CA PHE A 179 -3.31 10.44 -16.84
C PHE A 179 -3.10 11.96 -16.68
N SER A 180 -2.69 12.43 -15.49
CA SER A 180 -2.36 13.84 -15.31
C SER A 180 -1.10 14.21 -16.09
N HIS A 181 -1.09 15.38 -16.75
CA HIS A 181 0.04 15.83 -17.56
C HIS A 181 1.37 15.97 -16.79
N LYS A 182 1.33 16.08 -15.45
CA LYS A 182 2.52 16.28 -14.60
C LYS A 182 3.11 14.96 -14.09
N ILE A 183 2.28 14.02 -13.62
CA ILE A 183 2.75 12.77 -13.00
C ILE A 183 2.48 11.58 -13.91
N GLN A 184 3.54 10.90 -14.34
CA GLN A 184 3.45 9.74 -15.22
C GLN A 184 3.13 8.47 -14.44
N SER A 185 3.84 8.25 -13.33
CA SER A 185 3.61 7.08 -12.48
C SER A 185 4.11 7.24 -11.06
N CYS A 186 3.50 6.48 -10.16
CA CYS A 186 3.91 6.30 -8.77
C CYS A 186 4.18 4.83 -8.54
N PHE A 187 5.16 4.53 -7.69
CA PHE A 187 5.60 3.17 -7.41
C PHE A 187 5.65 2.92 -5.92
N ILE A 188 5.36 1.68 -5.56
CA ILE A 188 5.50 1.13 -4.23
C ILE A 188 6.33 -0.14 -4.36
N GLU A 189 7.57 -0.08 -3.89
CA GLU A 189 8.44 -1.25 -3.81
C GLU A 189 8.12 -2.04 -2.55
N LEU A 190 7.67 -3.29 -2.74
CA LEU A 190 7.30 -4.17 -1.63
C LEU A 190 8.49 -4.68 -0.81
N LYS A 191 9.74 -4.27 -1.10
CA LYS A 191 10.92 -4.63 -0.30
C LYS A 191 11.21 -3.62 0.82
N ASN A 192 10.71 -2.40 0.71
CA ASN A 192 11.07 -1.32 1.63
C ASN A 192 10.19 -1.32 2.90
N LYS A 193 10.58 -2.12 3.90
CA LYS A 193 9.84 -2.29 5.16
C LYS A 193 9.61 -0.98 5.93
N GLU A 194 10.64 -0.15 6.06
CA GLU A 194 10.55 1.11 6.81
C GLU A 194 9.55 2.08 6.18
N LEU A 195 9.49 2.08 4.85
CA LEU A 195 8.55 2.89 4.10
C LEU A 195 7.13 2.36 4.29
N LEU A 196 6.89 1.06 4.06
CA LEU A 196 5.55 0.45 4.07
C LEU A 196 4.87 0.45 5.43
N ASN A 197 5.65 0.39 6.53
CA ASN A 197 5.12 0.51 7.89
C ASN A 197 4.45 1.87 8.17
N LYS A 198 4.66 2.87 7.32
CA LYS A 198 3.99 4.19 7.39
C LYS A 198 2.65 4.22 6.63
N GLY A 199 2.26 3.11 5.99
CA GLY A 199 1.00 3.00 5.28
C GLY A 199 -0.17 2.78 6.25
N HIS A 200 -1.33 3.34 5.89
CA HIS A 200 -2.55 3.25 6.68
C HIS A 200 -3.75 2.87 5.80
N GLY A 201 -4.69 2.11 6.37
CA GLY A 201 -5.91 1.69 5.68
C GLY A 201 -5.70 0.58 4.64
N PRO A 202 -6.78 0.05 4.04
CA PRO A 202 -6.75 -1.13 3.17
C PRO A 202 -6.40 -0.77 1.72
N TRP A 203 -5.27 -0.09 1.52
CA TRP A 203 -4.91 0.46 0.20
C TRP A 203 -4.64 -0.58 -0.89
N VAL A 204 -4.34 -1.82 -0.51
CA VAL A 204 -4.19 -2.97 -1.43
C VAL A 204 -5.45 -3.18 -2.27
N ASN A 205 -6.61 -2.75 -1.77
CA ASN A 205 -7.88 -2.80 -2.50
C ASN A 205 -7.81 -2.08 -3.85
N LEU A 206 -6.96 -1.06 -4.00
CA LEU A 206 -6.73 -0.40 -5.29
C LEU A 206 -6.13 -1.35 -6.33
N TRP A 207 -5.28 -2.29 -5.92
CA TRP A 207 -4.65 -3.26 -6.82
C TRP A 207 -5.33 -4.63 -6.80
N ASN A 208 -6.37 -4.84 -5.99
CA ASN A 208 -6.98 -6.15 -5.78
C ASN A 208 -7.35 -6.85 -7.09
N HIS A 209 -7.99 -6.15 -8.03
CA HIS A 209 -8.34 -6.70 -9.34
C HIS A 209 -7.08 -7.14 -10.13
N GLU A 210 -6.06 -6.30 -10.22
CA GLU A 210 -4.82 -6.65 -10.93
C GLU A 210 -4.04 -7.76 -10.23
N ILE A 211 -3.98 -7.77 -8.90
CA ILE A 211 -3.33 -8.84 -8.13
C ILE A 211 -4.03 -10.17 -8.38
N ARG A 212 -5.36 -10.21 -8.31
CA ARG A 212 -6.15 -11.42 -8.62
C ARG A 212 -5.92 -11.92 -10.02
N LYS A 213 -5.95 -11.01 -10.99
CA LYS A 213 -5.65 -11.34 -12.38
C LYS A 213 -4.25 -11.93 -12.54
N LYS A 214 -3.23 -11.38 -11.86
CA LYS A 214 -1.86 -11.93 -11.89
C LYS A 214 -1.74 -13.29 -11.21
N LEU A 215 -2.53 -13.53 -10.17
CA LEU A 215 -2.56 -14.80 -9.43
C LEU A 215 -3.53 -15.83 -10.04
N ASN A 216 -4.27 -15.47 -11.10
CA ASN A 216 -5.35 -16.28 -11.70
C ASN A 216 -6.40 -16.72 -10.67
N LEU A 217 -6.88 -15.77 -9.85
CA LEU A 217 -7.93 -15.99 -8.86
C LEU A 217 -9.29 -15.56 -9.41
N ASN A 218 -10.35 -16.23 -8.97
CA ASN A 218 -11.72 -15.81 -9.28
C ASN A 218 -12.09 -14.51 -8.52
N ASP A 219 -13.02 -13.74 -9.08
CA ASP A 219 -13.43 -12.41 -8.55
C ASP A 219 -14.32 -12.46 -7.30
N GLN A 220 -14.45 -13.62 -6.65
CA GLN A 220 -15.26 -13.78 -5.44
C GLN A 220 -14.35 -14.00 -4.21
N PHE A 221 -14.64 -13.24 -3.15
CA PHE A 221 -14.04 -13.25 -1.80
C PHE A 221 -12.64 -12.63 -1.63
N PRO A 222 -12.43 -11.75 -0.62
CA PRO A 222 -11.12 -11.16 -0.32
C PRO A 222 -10.11 -12.27 0.00
N SER A 223 -9.11 -12.44 -0.86
CA SER A 223 -8.10 -13.48 -0.72
C SER A 223 -7.02 -13.01 0.25
N GLU A 224 -6.53 -13.95 1.05
CA GLU A 224 -5.44 -13.81 2.01
C GLU A 224 -4.11 -13.77 1.28
N ILE A 225 -3.92 -12.71 0.49
CA ILE A 225 -2.68 -12.48 -0.22
C ILE A 225 -1.65 -12.03 0.81
N VAL A 226 -0.56 -12.78 0.92
CA VAL A 226 0.57 -12.50 1.79
C VAL A 226 1.77 -12.07 0.95
N ILE A 227 2.59 -11.18 1.49
CA ILE A 227 3.89 -10.83 0.91
C ILE A 227 4.96 -11.61 1.66
N CYS A 228 5.66 -12.50 0.96
CA CYS A 228 6.68 -13.32 1.58
C CYS A 228 7.90 -13.55 0.69
N ASP A 229 9.04 -13.76 1.35
CA ASP A 229 10.19 -14.43 0.77
C ASP A 229 9.98 -15.95 0.84
N ILE A 230 10.47 -16.65 -0.19
CA ILE A 230 10.26 -18.09 -0.34
C ILE A 230 11.62 -18.77 -0.47
N GLU A 231 11.83 -19.77 0.39
CA GLU A 231 12.96 -20.70 0.28
C GLU A 231 12.43 -22.13 0.13
N LEU A 232 12.86 -22.81 -0.94
CA LEU A 232 12.61 -24.24 -1.16
C LEU A 232 13.88 -25.02 -0.85
N THR A 233 13.77 -25.98 0.06
CA THR A 233 14.81 -26.96 0.34
C THR A 233 14.33 -28.34 -0.10
N LYS A 234 15.13 -29.05 -0.90
CA LYS A 234 14.81 -30.42 -1.36
C LYS A 234 16.04 -31.30 -1.39
N ALA A 235 15.85 -32.62 -1.26
CA ALA A 235 16.91 -33.58 -1.53
C ALA A 235 17.18 -33.65 -3.04
N ALA A 236 18.46 -33.73 -3.44
CA ALA A 236 18.83 -34.00 -4.82
C ALA A 236 18.48 -35.45 -5.18
N ASN A 237 18.02 -35.68 -6.41
CA ASN A 237 17.50 -36.97 -6.86
C ASN A 237 18.46 -38.13 -6.53
N GLY A 238 18.01 -39.04 -5.67
CA GLY A 238 18.75 -40.24 -5.30
C GLY A 238 20.04 -40.01 -4.49
N THR A 239 20.34 -38.77 -4.08
CA THR A 239 21.51 -38.46 -3.24
C THR A 239 21.09 -37.81 -1.92
N PHE A 240 22.02 -37.75 -0.96
CA PHE A 240 21.83 -37.10 0.34
C PHE A 240 22.14 -35.59 0.28
N ASP A 241 22.39 -35.05 -0.92
CA ASP A 241 22.71 -33.64 -1.10
C ASP A 241 21.44 -32.80 -1.01
N ILE A 242 21.57 -31.62 -0.41
CA ILE A 242 20.46 -30.70 -0.20
C ILE A 242 20.59 -29.55 -1.19
N VAL A 243 19.57 -29.37 -2.02
CA VAL A 243 19.43 -28.21 -2.89
C VAL A 243 18.59 -27.16 -2.17
N ARG A 244 19.11 -25.93 -2.11
CA ARG A 244 18.38 -24.77 -1.60
C ARG A 244 18.17 -23.76 -2.72
N GLU A 245 16.92 -23.40 -2.93
CA GLU A 245 16.50 -22.41 -3.90
C GLU A 245 15.83 -21.25 -3.16
N LYS A 246 16.35 -20.04 -3.36
CA LYS A 246 15.77 -18.81 -2.82
C LYS A 246 15.11 -18.04 -3.95
N TYR A 247 13.90 -17.58 -3.71
CA TYR A 247 13.12 -16.86 -4.69
C TYR A 247 12.91 -15.39 -4.28
N PRO A 248 12.62 -14.52 -5.25
CA PRO A 248 12.27 -13.13 -4.97
C PRO A 248 11.03 -12.97 -4.08
N ILE A 249 10.90 -11.79 -3.47
CA ILE A 249 9.67 -11.36 -2.78
C ILE A 249 8.48 -11.55 -3.72
N SER A 250 7.47 -12.24 -3.20
CA SER A 250 6.32 -12.67 -3.97
C SER A 250 5.01 -12.36 -3.26
N LEU A 251 3.96 -12.15 -4.06
CA LEU A 251 2.58 -12.23 -3.60
C LEU A 251 2.16 -13.69 -3.61
N LEU A 252 1.64 -14.19 -2.50
CA LEU A 252 1.29 -15.59 -2.31
C LEU A 252 -0.12 -15.72 -1.72
N THR A 253 -0.91 -16.63 -2.26
CA THR A 253 -2.13 -17.15 -1.62
C THR A 253 -2.22 -18.65 -1.87
N ILE A 254 -3.08 -19.33 -1.13
CA ILE A 254 -3.40 -20.74 -1.33
C ILE A 254 -4.84 -20.85 -1.82
N GLU A 255 -5.07 -21.63 -2.87
CA GLU A 255 -6.40 -21.91 -3.42
C GLU A 255 -6.46 -23.38 -3.81
N ASN A 256 -7.46 -24.12 -3.30
CA ASN A 256 -7.66 -25.54 -3.55
C ASN A 256 -6.38 -26.37 -3.32
N GLY A 257 -5.73 -26.17 -2.16
CA GLY A 257 -4.47 -26.84 -1.80
C GLY A 257 -3.24 -26.48 -2.66
N ASN A 258 -3.32 -25.48 -3.54
CA ASN A 258 -2.23 -25.09 -4.42
C ASN A 258 -1.75 -23.67 -4.16
N PHE A 259 -0.43 -23.46 -4.22
CA PHE A 259 0.12 -22.11 -4.16
C PHE A 259 -0.17 -21.35 -5.45
N LYS A 260 -0.70 -20.14 -5.30
CA LYS A 260 -0.80 -19.14 -6.35
C LYS A 260 0.21 -18.05 -6.02
N ILE A 261 1.23 -17.90 -6.86
CA ILE A 261 2.40 -17.06 -6.57
C ILE A 261 2.66 -16.12 -7.73
N TYR A 262 2.92 -14.85 -7.42
CA TYR A 262 3.38 -13.86 -8.37
C TYR A 262 4.65 -13.16 -7.87
N PRO A 263 5.76 -13.15 -8.63
CA PRO A 263 5.95 -13.82 -9.92
C PRO A 263 5.81 -15.34 -9.84
N LYS A 264 5.52 -15.99 -10.96
CA LYS A 264 5.28 -17.45 -10.98
C LYS A 264 6.56 -18.19 -10.56
N ILE A 265 6.46 -18.94 -9.48
CA ILE A 265 7.52 -19.80 -8.94
C ILE A 265 7.01 -21.24 -8.94
N PRO A 266 7.79 -22.21 -9.44
CA PRO A 266 7.41 -23.62 -9.41
C PRO A 266 7.62 -24.20 -8.02
N LEU A 267 6.64 -24.05 -7.12
CA LEU A 267 6.61 -24.76 -5.85
C LEU A 267 5.74 -26.01 -5.94
N PRO A 268 6.04 -27.08 -5.18
CA PRO A 268 5.10 -28.16 -5.02
C PRO A 268 3.85 -27.65 -4.29
N GLY A 269 2.66 -28.11 -4.70
CA GLY A 269 1.42 -27.81 -3.98
C GLY A 269 1.40 -28.45 -2.59
N LEU A 270 0.29 -28.29 -1.85
CA LEU A 270 0.15 -28.91 -0.53
C LEU A 270 -0.09 -30.43 -0.58
N LYS A 271 -0.05 -31.03 -1.77
CA LYS A 271 -0.14 -32.49 -1.94
C LYS A 271 1.05 -33.18 -1.28
N GLY A 272 0.76 -34.01 -0.29
CA GLY A 272 1.79 -34.67 0.53
C GLY A 272 2.35 -33.79 1.64
N LEU A 273 1.65 -32.72 2.04
CA LEU A 273 1.98 -31.97 3.25
C LEU A 273 1.88 -32.90 4.46
N THR A 274 2.97 -32.98 5.23
CA THR A 274 3.08 -33.87 6.40
C THR A 274 3.01 -33.12 7.72
N ARG A 275 3.50 -31.88 7.75
CA ARG A 275 3.45 -30.98 8.90
C ARG A 275 3.63 -29.54 8.47
N TRP A 276 3.14 -28.62 9.28
CA TRP A 276 3.46 -27.21 9.22
C TRP A 276 3.78 -26.65 10.60
N HIS A 277 4.57 -25.59 10.64
CA HIS A 277 4.89 -24.87 11.87
C HIS A 277 5.04 -23.39 11.60
N PHE A 278 4.36 -22.57 12.41
CA PHE A 278 4.52 -21.12 12.41
C PHE A 278 5.37 -20.67 13.59
N SER A 279 6.41 -19.90 13.31
CA SER A 279 7.26 -19.26 14.32
C SER A 279 6.90 -17.78 14.42
N SER A 280 6.26 -17.38 15.52
CA SER A 280 5.93 -15.97 15.77
C SER A 280 7.17 -15.09 15.97
N ALA A 281 8.25 -15.65 16.52
CA ALA A 281 9.50 -14.92 16.73
C ALA A 281 10.19 -14.57 15.40
N MET A 282 10.09 -15.45 14.40
CA MET A 282 10.71 -15.27 13.09
C MET A 282 9.73 -14.80 12.02
N GLN A 283 8.43 -14.78 12.31
CA GLN A 283 7.34 -14.54 11.36
C GLN A 283 7.46 -15.46 10.12
N THR A 284 7.72 -16.75 10.37
CA THR A 284 7.94 -17.75 9.32
C THR A 284 6.95 -18.89 9.42
N LEU A 285 6.46 -19.34 8.26
CA LEU A 285 5.66 -20.55 8.10
C LEU A 285 6.49 -21.60 7.35
N GLN A 286 6.77 -22.70 8.02
CA GLN A 286 7.48 -23.85 7.44
C GLN A 286 6.51 -24.96 7.11
N LEU A 287 6.60 -25.47 5.89
CA LEU A 287 5.75 -26.52 5.35
C LEU A 287 6.64 -27.69 4.92
N ALA A 288 6.46 -28.85 5.53
CA ALA A 288 7.19 -30.06 5.18
C ALA A 288 6.32 -30.94 4.28
N ILE A 289 6.78 -31.17 3.05
CA ILE A 289 6.04 -31.86 2.00
C ILE A 289 6.83 -33.09 1.58
N ASN A 290 6.19 -34.24 1.48
CA ASN A 290 6.78 -35.45 0.95
C ASN A 290 6.18 -35.76 -0.41
N LEU A 291 6.98 -35.64 -1.47
CA LEU A 291 6.58 -35.97 -2.83
C LEU A 291 7.24 -37.28 -3.23
N GLU A 292 6.45 -38.34 -3.33
CA GLU A 292 6.92 -39.65 -3.81
C GLU A 292 8.16 -40.17 -3.03
N GLY A 293 8.23 -39.89 -1.73
CA GLY A 293 9.35 -40.29 -0.86
C GLY A 293 10.49 -39.29 -0.78
N VAL A 294 10.42 -38.17 -1.52
CA VAL A 294 11.42 -37.09 -1.50
C VAL A 294 10.97 -35.96 -0.56
N PRO A 295 11.68 -35.72 0.55
CA PRO A 295 11.34 -34.64 1.47
C PRO A 295 11.68 -33.27 0.90
N HIS A 296 10.69 -32.39 0.94
CA HIS A 296 10.75 -30.98 0.59
C HIS A 296 10.40 -30.14 1.83
N THR A 297 11.00 -28.98 1.95
CA THR A 297 10.62 -27.96 2.94
C THR A 297 10.47 -26.64 2.23
N ILE A 298 9.26 -26.08 2.27
CA ILE A 298 9.00 -24.70 1.86
C ILE A 298 9.04 -23.86 3.13
N THR A 299 9.91 -22.85 3.15
CA THR A 299 9.92 -21.83 4.19
C THR A 299 9.40 -20.53 3.59
N LEU A 300 8.27 -20.07 4.10
CA LEU A 300 7.70 -18.76 3.82
C LEU A 300 8.12 -17.82 4.95
N SER A 301 8.72 -16.70 4.60
CA SER A 301 9.11 -15.66 5.57
C SER A 301 8.28 -14.41 5.29
N GLU A 302 7.45 -14.00 6.25
CA GLU A 302 6.61 -12.82 6.09
C GLU A 302 7.49 -11.58 6.01
N CYS A 303 7.32 -10.79 4.95
CA CYS A 303 8.13 -9.59 4.78
C CYS A 303 7.67 -8.49 5.76
N PHE A 304 6.34 -8.31 5.90
CA PHE A 304 5.72 -7.37 6.83
C PHE A 304 4.20 -7.57 6.89
N ASN A 305 3.62 -7.19 8.02
CA ASN A 305 2.18 -7.10 8.22
C ASN A 305 1.76 -5.63 7.99
N CYS A 306 1.37 -5.30 6.76
CA CYS A 306 0.79 -4.00 6.45
C CYS A 306 -0.71 -4.12 6.16
N ALA A 307 -1.44 -3.05 6.48
CA ALA A 307 -2.88 -3.00 6.32
C ALA A 307 -3.28 -3.31 4.87
N GLY A 308 -4.13 -4.33 4.69
CA GLY A 308 -4.63 -4.78 3.39
C GLY A 308 -4.01 -6.06 2.84
N PHE A 309 -2.89 -6.56 3.40
CA PHE A 309 -2.41 -7.91 3.14
C PHE A 309 -2.74 -8.86 4.31
N GLY A 310 -2.85 -10.15 4.01
CA GLY A 310 -2.99 -11.19 5.02
C GLY A 310 -1.67 -11.47 5.75
N SER A 311 -1.74 -12.27 6.81
CA SER A 311 -0.55 -12.71 7.55
C SER A 311 -0.26 -14.20 7.38
N LEU A 312 1.01 -14.59 7.50
CA LEU A 312 1.40 -16.01 7.57
C LEU A 312 0.83 -16.70 8.80
N HIS A 313 0.59 -15.96 9.89
CA HIS A 313 -0.05 -16.50 11.08
C HIS A 313 -1.49 -16.94 10.81
N ASP A 314 -2.28 -16.08 10.17
CA ASP A 314 -3.68 -16.39 9.84
C ASP A 314 -3.76 -17.49 8.77
N MET A 315 -2.87 -17.44 7.78
CA MET A 315 -2.70 -18.53 6.82
C MET A 315 -2.41 -19.85 7.54
N SER A 316 -1.51 -19.88 8.53
CA SER A 316 -1.17 -21.11 9.28
C SER A 316 -2.36 -21.73 10.02
N LYS A 317 -3.32 -20.92 10.49
CA LYS A 317 -4.54 -21.39 11.16
C LYS A 317 -5.53 -22.03 10.19
N LYS A 318 -5.51 -21.60 8.92
CA LYS A 318 -6.38 -22.09 7.85
C LYS A 318 -5.80 -23.25 7.07
N MET A 319 -4.61 -23.76 7.44
CA MET A 319 -4.04 -24.96 6.81
C MET A 319 -5.02 -26.13 6.74
N PRO A 320 -5.79 -26.46 7.79
CA PRO A 320 -6.78 -27.55 7.71
C PRO A 320 -7.81 -27.35 6.59
N GLU A 321 -8.35 -26.13 6.43
CA GLU A 321 -9.34 -25.79 5.40
C GLU A 321 -8.77 -25.93 3.98
N TYR A 322 -7.51 -25.52 3.79
CA TYR A 322 -6.83 -25.69 2.49
C TYR A 322 -6.54 -27.15 2.15
N LEU A 323 -6.49 -28.03 3.16
CA LEU A 323 -6.31 -29.46 2.98
C LEU A 323 -7.64 -30.17 2.74
N GLU A 324 -8.73 -29.81 3.42
CA GLU A 324 -10.07 -30.38 3.20
C GLU A 324 -10.62 -30.09 1.80
N THR A 325 -10.22 -28.96 1.19
CA THR A 325 -10.56 -28.61 -0.20
C THR A 325 -9.70 -29.33 -1.24
N SER A 326 -8.69 -30.08 -0.80
CA SER A 326 -7.93 -31.01 -1.63
C SER A 326 -8.35 -32.42 -1.24
N ASP A 327 -8.70 -33.30 -2.18
CA ASP A 327 -9.07 -34.68 -1.86
C ASP A 327 -7.87 -35.46 -1.27
N GLN A 328 -7.54 -35.24 0.01
CA GLN A 328 -6.36 -35.76 0.67
C GLN A 328 -6.67 -36.20 2.09
N ASP A 329 -6.57 -37.50 2.30
CA ASP A 329 -6.31 -38.06 3.62
C ASP A 329 -4.89 -37.65 4.05
N ILE A 330 -4.76 -36.95 5.18
CA ILE A 330 -3.47 -36.71 5.81
C ILE A 330 -2.99 -38.06 6.36
N PHE A 331 -2.25 -38.81 5.54
CA PHE A 331 -1.70 -40.10 5.93
C PHE A 331 -0.72 -39.92 7.09
N ASN A 332 -0.92 -40.72 8.13
CA ASN A 332 0.08 -41.02 9.15
C ASN A 332 1.43 -41.32 8.46
N LEU A 333 2.46 -40.56 8.86
CA LEU A 333 3.81 -40.65 8.34
C LEU A 333 4.38 -42.08 8.46
N GLU A 334 4.42 -42.81 7.36
CA GLU A 334 5.51 -43.74 7.06
C GLU A 334 6.51 -42.98 6.17
N GLY A 335 7.73 -42.71 6.63
CA GLY A 335 8.72 -42.04 5.79
C GLY A 335 9.83 -41.31 6.52
N LYS A 336 10.95 -41.16 5.82
CA LYS A 336 12.19 -40.53 6.29
C LYS A 336 12.04 -39.01 6.46
N ALA A 337 12.67 -38.43 7.47
CA ALA A 337 12.72 -36.99 7.74
C ALA A 337 14.16 -36.52 7.97
N VAL A 338 14.61 -35.46 7.31
CA VAL A 338 15.92 -34.85 7.60
C VAL A 338 15.71 -33.69 8.57
N CYS A 339 16.35 -33.75 9.74
CA CYS A 339 16.29 -32.69 10.75
C CYS A 339 17.70 -32.32 11.25
N GLU A 340 17.87 -31.08 11.68
CA GLU A 340 19.05 -30.65 12.42
C GLU A 340 18.84 -30.97 13.90
N VAL A 341 19.74 -31.75 14.49
CA VAL A 341 19.68 -32.23 15.87
C VAL A 341 20.76 -31.54 16.68
N LYS A 342 20.39 -30.97 17.83
CA LYS A 342 21.34 -30.40 18.80
C LYS A 342 21.63 -31.45 19.88
N HIS A 343 22.89 -31.87 19.98
CA HIS A 343 23.32 -32.84 20.98
C HIS A 343 23.82 -32.12 22.25
N PHE A 344 23.19 -32.40 23.39
CA PHE A 344 23.58 -31.87 24.70
C PHE A 344 24.44 -32.88 25.48
N PRO A 345 25.40 -32.43 26.31
CA PRO A 345 25.71 -31.05 26.69
C PRO A 345 26.67 -30.31 25.74
N LYS A 346 27.13 -30.96 24.64
CA LYS A 346 28.20 -30.43 23.79
C LYS A 346 27.78 -29.34 22.79
N TYR A 347 26.47 -29.06 22.65
CA TYR A 347 25.90 -28.12 21.68
C TYR A 347 26.31 -28.39 20.22
N GLU A 348 26.76 -29.59 19.91
CA GLU A 348 27.12 -30.00 18.56
C GLU A 348 25.83 -30.13 17.72
N ARG A 349 25.85 -29.55 16.52
CA ARG A 349 24.74 -29.62 15.57
C ARG A 349 25.04 -30.69 14.53
N PHE A 350 24.17 -31.68 14.47
CA PHE A 350 24.25 -32.76 13.49
C PHE A 350 23.07 -32.68 12.54
N LYS A 351 23.33 -32.93 11.25
CA LYS A 351 22.24 -33.23 10.32
C LYS A 351 21.93 -34.72 10.46
N CYS A 352 20.69 -35.06 10.81
CA CYS A 352 20.28 -36.44 10.99
C CYS A 352 19.12 -36.79 10.06
N LEU A 353 19.23 -37.95 9.42
CA LEU A 353 18.11 -38.60 8.73
C LEU A 353 17.39 -39.48 9.74
N PHE A 354 16.16 -39.14 10.05
CA PHE A 354 15.25 -39.92 10.87
C PHE A 354 14.44 -40.86 9.98
N GLU A 355 14.34 -42.14 10.33
CA GLU A 355 13.49 -43.12 9.65
C GLU A 355 12.58 -43.75 10.69
N LEU A 356 11.27 -43.60 10.51
CA LEU A 356 10.29 -44.26 11.35
C LEU A 356 10.05 -45.67 10.81
N ASN A 357 10.33 -46.68 11.64
CA ASN A 357 9.95 -48.05 11.36
C ASN A 357 8.59 -48.34 12.00
N SER A 358 7.54 -48.42 11.17
CA SER A 358 6.16 -48.64 11.61
C SER A 358 5.93 -50.00 12.27
N LYS A 359 6.72 -51.02 11.90
CA LYS A 359 6.63 -52.36 12.50
C LYS A 359 7.18 -52.41 13.92
N THR A 360 8.25 -51.68 14.19
CA THR A 360 8.91 -51.67 15.50
C THR A 360 8.52 -50.48 16.36
N LYS A 361 7.73 -49.54 15.82
CA LYS A 361 7.48 -48.22 16.42
C LYS A 361 8.78 -47.58 16.92
N SER A 362 9.84 -47.66 16.13
CA SER A 362 11.14 -47.10 16.47
C SER A 362 11.56 -46.03 15.47
N ILE A 363 12.34 -45.06 15.96
CA ILE A 363 12.93 -44.01 15.13
C ILE A 363 14.44 -44.27 15.09
N SER A 364 14.98 -44.56 13.91
CA SER A 364 16.43 -44.55 13.72
C SER A 364 16.87 -43.16 13.26
N ALA A 365 18.01 -42.66 13.74
CA ALA A 365 18.63 -41.49 13.12
C ALA A 365 20.08 -41.71 12.74
N THR A 366 20.45 -41.27 11.53
CA THR A 366 21.81 -41.39 11.01
C THR A 366 22.43 -40.01 10.88
N SER A 367 23.56 -39.74 11.55
CA SER A 367 24.26 -38.45 11.45
C SER A 367 25.00 -38.31 10.11
N ILE A 368 25.13 -37.07 9.63
CA ILE A 368 25.93 -36.72 8.44
C ILE A 368 27.07 -35.77 8.85
N PRO A 369 28.35 -36.07 8.51
CA PRO A 369 28.82 -37.26 7.79
C PRO A 369 28.63 -38.55 8.62
N LYS A 370 28.58 -39.71 7.94
CA LYS A 370 28.25 -41.05 8.48
C LYS A 370 29.29 -41.55 9.49
N GLU A 371 29.45 -40.85 10.60
CA GLU A 371 30.41 -41.18 11.65
C GLU A 371 29.71 -41.86 12.83
N LYS A 372 28.39 -41.63 13.02
CA LYS A 372 27.63 -42.18 14.14
C LYS A 372 26.21 -42.56 13.74
N GLN A 373 25.86 -43.81 14.01
CA GLN A 373 24.46 -44.23 14.06
C GLN A 373 23.93 -43.91 15.46
N LEU A 374 22.87 -43.09 15.54
CA LEU A 374 22.24 -42.73 16.80
C LEU A 374 20.93 -43.52 16.91
N THR A 375 20.89 -44.45 17.85
CA THR A 375 19.69 -45.19 18.18
C THR A 375 18.92 -44.41 19.24
N PHE A 376 17.66 -44.08 18.97
CA PHE A 376 16.78 -43.42 19.92
C PHE A 376 15.78 -44.45 20.44
N ASP A 377 15.83 -44.74 21.73
CA ASP A 377 14.75 -45.48 22.38
C ASP A 377 13.56 -44.53 22.57
N LEU A 378 12.44 -44.87 21.94
CA LEU A 378 11.18 -44.16 22.12
C LEU A 378 10.61 -44.47 23.52
N CYS A 379 11.13 -43.79 24.55
CA CYS A 379 10.46 -43.72 25.84
C CYS A 379 9.35 -42.67 25.78
N PHE A 380 8.21 -43.01 25.20
CA PHE A 380 6.97 -42.27 25.46
C PHE A 380 6.43 -42.69 26.83
N SER A 381 6.75 -41.94 27.89
CA SER A 381 5.91 -41.92 29.09
C SER A 381 4.86 -40.82 28.92
N HIS A 382 3.69 -41.17 28.39
CA HIS A 382 2.52 -40.33 28.57
C HIS A 382 2.05 -40.49 30.01
N LYS A 383 2.45 -39.57 30.91
CA LYS A 383 1.63 -39.33 32.10
C LYS A 383 0.42 -38.53 31.62
N GLN A 384 -0.76 -39.14 31.67
CA GLN A 384 -2.00 -38.39 31.75
C GLN A 384 -1.98 -37.63 33.08
N ASN A 385 -2.24 -36.33 33.03
CA ASN A 385 -2.83 -35.57 34.13
C ASN A 385 -4.04 -34.84 33.56
#